data_AF-M3HFU1-F1
#
_entry.id   AF-M3HFU1-F1
#
_cell.length_a   1.000
_cell.length_b   1.000
_cell.length_c   1.000
_cell.angle_alpha   90.00
_cell.angle_beta   90.00
_cell.angle_gamma   90.00
#
_symmetry.space_group_name_H-M   'P 1'
#
loop_
_entity.id
_entity.type
_entity.pdbx_description
1 polymer ?
#
loop_
_entity_poly.entity_id
_entity_poly.type
_entity_poly.pdbx_seq_one_letter_code
_entity_poly.pdbx_strand_id
1 'polypeptide(L)'
;MIQADLVTTNVTQSRNDDLLDLPSFPSPRPQPPSMNIEMDIPSHCRQNDFFISTQEQLEEIANCEIIVGNVIIHEFDYPIITFTNLEKILGNLTIKKSPEVVRIEAPLMELISATFSMFELTSLALISFPALKWVNVLDWKILPILSNVHFNNEIQGIESITISDTSLTGFSGFLADTIDNLDINNNRFLDTIESNVETINGKLHIGANANDAKVSFPKLKSINLVSISNVERLHLNELESVERSLSLSNNYFQQIKLPKLNYIGGTLSLSQNEALNDIEFPSLNELGGGLVLINNTLIERINFFPRLKIIGGALELVGAIKEISLKNLKLVKGSALVKSTSPLFDCARWSKSDIILVVRGGKIECTDSNNEKITSRTKEDGGELIANTTFDIEYSETSNLATNAVKKFSISQFIIMMISSLIMI
;
A
#
# COMPACT_ATOMS: atom_id res chain seq x y z
N MET A 1 8.65 -59.23 53.31
CA MET A 1 7.90 -59.10 54.58
C MET A 1 8.11 -57.67 55.03
N ILE A 2 7.17 -56.72 55.03
CA ILE A 2 5.71 -56.75 55.17
C ILE A 2 5.12 -55.65 54.27
N GLN A 3 3.84 -55.82 53.96
CA GLN A 3 2.95 -55.19 53.00
C GLN A 3 2.12 -54.06 53.64
N ALA A 4 1.45 -53.26 52.78
CA ALA A 4 0.28 -52.41 53.03
C ALA A 4 0.57 -50.96 53.52
N ASP A 5 -0.10 -49.89 53.09
CA ASP A 5 -1.46 -49.74 52.55
C ASP A 5 -1.64 -48.56 51.58
N LEU A 6 -2.63 -48.70 50.69
CA LEU A 6 -3.19 -47.67 49.83
C LEU A 6 -4.05 -46.68 50.64
N VAL A 7 -4.01 -45.40 50.25
CA VAL A 7 -5.16 -44.49 50.42
C VAL A 7 -5.39 -43.74 49.10
N THR A 8 -6.54 -44.03 48.51
CA THR A 8 -7.15 -43.36 47.37
C THR A 8 -7.85 -42.07 47.79
N THR A 9 -7.62 -40.97 47.08
CA THR A 9 -8.57 -39.84 47.04
C THR A 9 -8.83 -39.45 45.60
N ASN A 10 -10.02 -39.83 45.13
CA ASN A 10 -10.66 -39.31 43.92
C ASN A 10 -11.00 -37.83 44.13
N VAL A 11 -10.49 -36.97 43.25
CA VAL A 11 -11.07 -35.63 43.03
C VAL A 11 -11.53 -35.57 41.58
N THR A 12 -12.82 -35.30 41.47
CA THR A 12 -13.67 -35.22 40.28
C THR A 12 -13.17 -34.21 39.25
N GLN A 13 -13.10 -34.66 37.98
CA GLN A 13 -12.97 -33.83 36.79
C GLN A 13 -14.18 -32.89 36.63
N SER A 14 -13.94 -31.58 36.55
CA SER A 14 -14.82 -30.65 35.86
C SER A 14 -14.17 -30.27 34.52
N ARG A 15 -14.82 -30.69 33.43
CA ARG A 15 -14.56 -30.23 32.05
C ARG A 15 -14.83 -28.73 31.96
N ASN A 16 -13.80 -27.95 31.65
CA ASN A 16 -13.93 -26.67 30.96
C ASN A 16 -13.31 -26.84 29.58
N ASP A 17 -14.15 -26.98 28.56
CA ASP A 17 -13.77 -26.88 27.16
C ASP A 17 -13.69 -25.39 26.79
N ASP A 18 -12.58 -24.73 27.16
CA ASP A 18 -12.15 -23.47 26.57
C ASP A 18 -10.96 -23.78 25.64
N LEU A 19 -11.27 -24.25 24.43
CA LEU A 19 -10.29 -24.26 23.35
C LEU A 19 -10.10 -22.81 22.89
N LEU A 20 -9.12 -22.14 23.48
CA LEU A 20 -8.54 -20.94 22.91
C LEU A 20 -7.92 -21.31 21.56
N ASP A 21 -8.52 -20.84 20.47
CA ASP A 21 -7.93 -20.85 19.14
C ASP A 21 -6.57 -20.13 19.21
N LEU A 22 -5.50 -20.92 19.28
CA LEU A 22 -4.15 -20.44 19.07
C LEU A 22 -4.07 -19.93 17.62
N PRO A 23 -3.48 -18.75 17.36
CA PRO A 23 -3.29 -18.28 16.00
C PRO A 23 -2.49 -19.33 15.23
N SER A 24 -3.07 -19.80 14.13
CA SER A 24 -2.40 -20.69 13.18
C SER A 24 -1.08 -20.05 12.77
N PHE A 25 0.04 -20.65 13.15
CA PHE A 25 1.35 -20.23 12.66
C PHE A 25 1.31 -20.25 11.13
N PRO A 26 1.82 -19.21 10.44
CA PRO A 26 1.92 -19.24 8.99
C PRO A 26 2.66 -20.51 8.58
N SER A 27 2.11 -21.21 7.58
CA SER A 27 2.74 -22.38 6.98
C SER A 27 4.22 -22.08 6.74
N PRO A 28 5.17 -22.94 7.17
CA PRO A 28 6.58 -22.69 6.95
C PRO A 28 6.81 -22.52 5.45
N ARG A 29 7.50 -21.44 5.06
CA ARG A 29 7.86 -21.19 3.67
C ARG A 29 8.53 -22.44 3.09
N PRO A 30 8.24 -22.80 1.82
CA PRO A 30 9.00 -23.83 1.12
C PRO A 30 10.48 -23.52 1.28
N GLN A 31 11.23 -24.45 1.87
CA GLN A 31 12.68 -24.32 1.93
C GLN A 31 13.26 -24.79 0.59
N PRO A 32 14.37 -24.20 0.14
CA PRO A 32 15.06 -24.74 -1.03
C PRO A 32 15.37 -26.22 -0.77
N PRO A 33 15.35 -27.07 -1.81
CA PRO A 33 15.61 -28.50 -1.66
C PRO A 33 16.90 -28.71 -0.84
N SER A 34 16.81 -29.54 0.21
CA SER A 34 17.91 -29.79 1.15
C SER A 34 19.13 -30.32 0.40
N MET A 35 20.19 -29.50 0.34
CA MET A 35 21.43 -29.81 -0.36
C MET A 35 22.35 -30.66 0.52
N ASN A 36 22.54 -31.93 0.14
CA ASN A 36 23.80 -32.60 0.45
C ASN A 36 24.88 -31.94 -0.40
N ILE A 37 25.59 -30.96 0.17
CA ILE A 37 26.75 -30.30 -0.45
C ILE A 37 27.95 -31.24 -0.36
N GLU A 38 27.85 -32.41 -0.98
CA GLU A 38 28.98 -33.31 -1.27
C GLU A 38 28.96 -33.62 -2.77
N MET A 39 28.98 -32.58 -3.58
CA MET A 39 29.43 -32.67 -4.97
C MET A 39 30.81 -32.03 -5.08
N ASP A 40 31.66 -32.63 -5.90
CA ASP A 40 33.02 -32.22 -6.23
C ASP A 40 32.98 -30.95 -7.10
N ILE A 41 32.43 -29.85 -6.57
CA ILE A 41 32.34 -28.56 -7.27
C ILE A 41 33.77 -28.03 -7.43
N PRO A 42 34.26 -27.80 -8.66
CA PRO A 42 35.62 -27.35 -8.91
C PRO A 42 35.95 -26.08 -8.12
N SER A 43 37.19 -25.97 -7.64
CA SER A 43 37.61 -24.83 -6.81
C SER A 43 37.42 -23.47 -7.49
N HIS A 44 37.58 -23.42 -8.82
CA HIS A 44 37.37 -22.20 -9.60
C HIS A 44 35.89 -21.79 -9.71
N CYS A 45 34.95 -22.69 -9.43
CA CYS A 45 33.51 -22.39 -9.35
C CYS A 45 33.07 -21.95 -7.94
N ARG A 46 34.03 -21.73 -7.04
CA ARG A 46 33.80 -21.28 -5.66
C ARG A 46 34.57 -19.98 -5.39
N GLN A 47 33.84 -18.88 -5.29
CA GLN A 47 34.39 -17.56 -4.95
C GLN A 47 33.28 -16.73 -4.31
N ASN A 48 33.61 -15.76 -3.46
CA ASN A 48 32.57 -14.89 -2.90
C ASN A 48 31.82 -14.14 -4.00
N ASP A 49 32.56 -13.53 -4.94
CA ASP A 49 32.02 -12.74 -6.05
C ASP A 49 32.79 -13.03 -7.35
N PHE A 50 32.07 -13.33 -8.42
CA PHE A 50 32.57 -13.46 -9.79
C PHE A 50 32.24 -12.17 -10.55
N PHE A 51 33.26 -11.37 -10.87
CA PHE A 51 33.10 -10.12 -11.63
C PHE A 51 33.34 -10.38 -13.11
N ILE A 52 32.35 -10.05 -13.93
CA ILE A 52 32.35 -10.30 -15.38
C ILE A 52 32.01 -9.00 -16.10
N SER A 53 32.97 -8.51 -16.87
CA SER A 53 32.81 -7.35 -17.76
C SER A 53 33.13 -7.68 -19.22
N THR A 54 33.75 -8.83 -19.50
CA THR A 54 34.11 -9.26 -20.86
C THR A 54 33.68 -10.69 -21.16
N GLN A 55 33.62 -11.04 -22.44
CA GLN A 55 33.25 -12.39 -22.88
C GLN A 55 34.24 -13.44 -22.36
N GLU A 56 35.54 -13.16 -22.30
CA GLU A 56 36.55 -14.10 -21.80
C GLU A 56 36.28 -14.47 -20.33
N GLN A 57 35.89 -13.50 -19.50
CA GLN A 57 35.55 -13.75 -18.09
C GLN A 57 34.25 -14.55 -17.94
N LEU A 58 33.31 -14.37 -18.87
CA LEU A 58 32.09 -15.20 -18.91
C LEU A 58 32.45 -16.65 -19.29
N GLU A 59 33.42 -16.86 -20.18
CA GLU A 59 33.90 -18.18 -20.58
C GLU A 59 34.65 -18.90 -19.44
N GLU A 60 35.29 -18.18 -18.51
CA GLU A 60 35.94 -18.77 -17.33
C GLU A 60 34.97 -19.56 -16.43
N ILE A 61 33.70 -19.14 -16.37
CA ILE A 61 32.66 -19.82 -15.59
C ILE A 61 31.80 -20.79 -16.43
N ALA A 62 32.02 -20.88 -17.74
CA ALA A 62 31.19 -21.68 -18.64
C ALA A 62 31.25 -23.19 -18.38
N ASN A 63 32.31 -23.67 -17.70
CA ASN A 63 32.48 -25.07 -17.32
C ASN A 63 31.89 -25.40 -15.93
N CYS A 64 31.32 -24.41 -15.23
CA CYS A 64 30.69 -24.61 -13.94
C CYS A 64 29.21 -25.01 -14.12
N GLU A 65 28.82 -26.17 -13.61
CA GLU A 65 27.41 -26.55 -13.45
C GLU A 65 26.78 -25.85 -12.22
N ILE A 66 27.58 -25.66 -11.18
CA ILE A 66 27.18 -25.01 -9.93
C ILE A 66 28.21 -23.95 -9.57
N ILE A 67 27.74 -22.73 -9.34
CA ILE A 67 28.55 -21.65 -8.75
C ILE A 67 28.18 -21.50 -7.28
N VAL A 68 29.21 -21.44 -6.42
CA VAL A 68 29.06 -21.04 -5.01
C VAL A 68 29.63 -19.64 -4.87
N GLY A 69 28.74 -18.65 -4.73
CA GLY A 69 29.12 -17.24 -4.82
C GLY A 69 28.09 -16.38 -5.53
N ASN A 70 28.35 -15.08 -5.57
CA ASN A 70 27.58 -14.13 -6.37
C ASN A 70 28.19 -13.99 -7.76
N VAL A 71 27.36 -13.91 -8.79
CA VAL A 71 27.76 -13.57 -10.17
C VAL A 71 27.35 -12.14 -10.44
N ILE A 72 28.33 -11.30 -10.80
CA ILE A 72 28.15 -9.85 -11.02
C ILE A 72 28.65 -9.51 -12.41
N ILE A 73 27.72 -9.38 -13.35
CA ILE A 73 27.98 -8.88 -14.69
C ILE A 73 27.78 -7.36 -14.70
N HIS A 74 28.79 -6.61 -15.12
CA HIS A 74 28.72 -5.15 -15.15
C HIS A 74 29.44 -4.57 -16.36
N GLU A 75 28.89 -3.48 -16.92
CA GLU A 75 29.52 -2.77 -18.06
C GLU A 75 29.90 -3.72 -19.20
N PHE A 76 29.08 -4.77 -19.39
CA PHE A 76 29.32 -5.84 -20.35
C PHE A 76 28.99 -5.33 -21.76
N ASP A 77 29.98 -5.40 -22.65
CA ASP A 77 29.97 -4.77 -23.96
C ASP A 77 29.57 -5.71 -25.11
N TYR A 78 29.13 -6.91 -24.78
CA TYR A 78 28.70 -7.92 -25.74
C TYR A 78 27.17 -8.12 -25.71
N PRO A 79 26.52 -8.31 -26.88
CA PRO A 79 25.05 -8.27 -26.95
C PRO A 79 24.31 -9.46 -26.35
N ILE A 80 25.01 -10.57 -26.08
CA ILE A 80 24.37 -11.82 -25.65
C ILE A 80 25.11 -12.37 -24.44
N ILE A 81 24.37 -12.63 -23.36
CA ILE A 81 24.87 -13.40 -22.22
C ILE A 81 24.23 -14.79 -22.30
N THR A 82 25.05 -15.83 -22.35
CA THR A 82 24.57 -17.21 -22.36
C THR A 82 25.27 -18.02 -21.27
N PHE A 83 24.47 -18.62 -20.38
CA PHE A 83 24.91 -19.57 -19.39
C PHE A 83 24.58 -20.99 -19.86
N THR A 84 25.45 -21.59 -20.68
CA THR A 84 25.15 -22.85 -21.38
C THR A 84 24.99 -24.04 -20.43
N ASN A 85 25.91 -24.20 -19.47
CA ASN A 85 25.97 -25.38 -18.59
C ASN A 85 25.57 -25.09 -17.14
N LEU A 86 25.38 -23.81 -16.79
CA LEU A 86 25.17 -23.42 -15.40
C LEU A 86 23.74 -23.76 -14.97
N GLU A 87 23.64 -24.71 -14.04
CA GLU A 87 22.36 -25.16 -13.48
C GLU A 87 21.99 -24.36 -12.23
N LYS A 88 22.98 -24.00 -11.40
CA LYS A 88 22.71 -23.42 -10.07
C LYS A 88 23.68 -22.31 -9.71
N ILE A 89 23.15 -21.22 -9.18
CA ILE A 89 23.90 -20.18 -8.50
C ILE A 89 23.50 -20.20 -7.02
N LEU A 90 24.42 -20.61 -6.16
CA LEU A 90 24.27 -20.54 -4.70
C LEU A 90 24.70 -19.16 -4.20
N GLY A 91 23.95 -18.14 -4.63
CA GLY A 91 24.17 -16.73 -4.33
C GLY A 91 23.30 -15.85 -5.21
N ASN A 92 23.73 -14.61 -5.43
CA ASN A 92 23.03 -13.64 -6.27
C ASN A 92 23.48 -13.73 -7.74
N LEU A 93 22.58 -13.44 -8.67
CA LEU A 93 22.90 -13.08 -10.05
C LEU A 93 22.55 -11.61 -10.24
N THR A 94 23.56 -10.78 -10.51
CA THR A 94 23.39 -9.33 -10.76
C THR A 94 23.94 -8.98 -12.13
N ILE A 95 23.12 -8.34 -12.96
CA ILE A 95 23.53 -7.86 -14.29
C ILE A 95 23.19 -6.36 -14.36
N LYS A 96 24.19 -5.50 -14.51
CA LYS A 96 23.97 -4.05 -14.41
C LYS A 96 24.74 -3.24 -15.44
N LYS A 97 24.21 -2.07 -15.80
CA LYS A 97 24.91 -1.06 -16.60
C LYS A 97 25.50 -1.61 -17.91
N SER A 98 24.79 -2.53 -18.55
CA SER A 98 25.28 -3.23 -19.75
C SER A 98 24.32 -2.94 -20.90
N PRO A 99 24.37 -1.72 -21.48
CA PRO A 99 23.40 -1.25 -22.46
C PRO A 99 23.49 -1.99 -23.79
N GLU A 100 24.59 -2.67 -24.09
CA GLU A 100 24.75 -3.47 -25.30
C GLU A 100 24.03 -4.81 -25.23
N VAL A 101 23.75 -5.33 -24.03
CA VAL A 101 23.10 -6.63 -23.83
C VAL A 101 21.66 -6.58 -24.33
N VAL A 102 21.38 -7.36 -25.37
CA VAL A 102 20.06 -7.50 -25.98
C VAL A 102 19.31 -8.74 -25.48
N ARG A 103 20.05 -9.78 -25.09
CA ARG A 103 19.47 -11.07 -24.70
C ARG A 103 20.27 -11.78 -23.62
N ILE A 104 19.57 -12.41 -22.69
CA ILE A 104 20.16 -13.27 -21.65
C ILE A 104 19.49 -14.64 -21.70
N GLU A 105 20.28 -15.71 -21.82
CA GLU A 105 19.80 -17.08 -21.93
C GLU A 105 20.50 -17.99 -20.93
N ALA A 106 19.72 -18.77 -20.18
CA ALA A 106 20.22 -19.77 -19.24
C ALA A 106 19.33 -21.02 -19.33
N PRO A 107 19.50 -21.85 -20.38
CA PRO A 107 18.57 -22.94 -20.68
C PRO A 107 18.48 -24.02 -19.58
N LEU A 108 19.55 -24.22 -18.80
CA LEU A 108 19.64 -25.23 -17.76
C LEU A 108 19.54 -24.67 -16.34
N MET A 109 19.48 -23.35 -16.17
CA MET A 109 19.51 -22.74 -14.84
C MET A 109 18.21 -23.02 -14.08
N GLU A 110 18.30 -23.83 -13.03
CA GLU A 110 17.20 -24.25 -12.18
C GLU A 110 17.03 -23.39 -10.93
N LEU A 111 18.13 -22.87 -10.38
CA LEU A 111 18.13 -22.24 -9.07
C LEU A 111 19.08 -21.05 -8.98
N ILE A 112 18.55 -19.92 -8.50
CA ILE A 112 19.31 -18.80 -7.97
C ILE A 112 18.92 -18.70 -6.50
N SER A 113 19.81 -19.06 -5.58
CA SER A 113 19.42 -19.26 -4.17
C SER A 113 19.06 -17.97 -3.42
N ALA A 114 19.32 -16.80 -4.02
CA ALA A 114 19.06 -15.49 -3.43
C ALA A 114 18.40 -14.54 -4.45
N THR A 115 19.09 -13.47 -4.85
CA THR A 115 18.53 -12.40 -5.69
C THR A 115 18.93 -12.55 -7.15
N PHE A 116 17.97 -12.40 -8.06
CA PHE A 116 18.20 -12.12 -9.48
C PHE A 116 17.90 -10.64 -9.76
N SER A 117 18.96 -9.84 -9.88
CA SER A 117 18.90 -8.38 -10.06
C SER A 117 19.35 -7.97 -11.46
N MET A 118 18.56 -7.09 -12.09
CA MET A 118 18.91 -6.44 -13.35
C MET A 118 18.65 -4.95 -13.27
N PHE A 119 19.64 -4.14 -13.67
CA PHE A 119 19.59 -2.69 -13.55
C PHE A 119 20.27 -1.99 -14.72
N GLU A 120 19.58 -1.07 -15.40
CA GLU A 120 20.13 -0.30 -16.52
C GLU A 120 20.64 -1.19 -17.67
N LEU A 121 19.75 -2.05 -18.20
CA LEU A 121 20.00 -2.86 -19.41
C LEU A 121 19.09 -2.35 -20.53
N THR A 122 19.45 -1.19 -21.09
CA THR A 122 18.56 -0.40 -21.95
C THR A 122 18.19 -1.06 -23.26
N SER A 123 19.01 -2.00 -23.75
CA SER A 123 18.74 -2.76 -24.98
C SER A 123 18.23 -4.19 -24.73
N LEU A 124 18.04 -4.59 -23.46
CA LEU A 124 17.61 -5.95 -23.14
C LEU A 124 16.16 -6.15 -23.60
N ALA A 125 15.97 -7.02 -24.59
CA ALA A 125 14.67 -7.32 -25.17
C ALA A 125 14.11 -8.67 -24.73
N LEU A 126 14.99 -9.63 -24.38
CA LEU A 126 14.60 -11.01 -24.10
C LEU A 126 15.40 -11.63 -22.95
N ILE A 127 14.67 -12.29 -22.05
CA ILE A 127 15.22 -13.17 -21.01
C ILE A 127 14.65 -14.57 -21.21
N SER A 128 15.51 -15.60 -21.24
CA SER A 128 15.08 -17.00 -21.38
C SER A 128 15.74 -17.90 -20.35
N PHE A 129 15.00 -18.25 -19.31
CA PHE A 129 15.42 -19.15 -18.23
C PHE A 129 14.34 -20.25 -18.07
N PRO A 130 14.15 -21.11 -19.07
CA PRO A 130 13.04 -22.06 -19.11
C PRO A 130 13.11 -23.14 -18.01
N ALA A 131 14.29 -23.40 -17.44
CA ALA A 131 14.46 -24.37 -16.36
C ALA A 131 14.32 -23.77 -14.96
N LEU A 132 14.19 -22.44 -14.82
CA LEU A 132 14.23 -21.77 -13.52
C LEU A 132 13.04 -22.16 -12.65
N LYS A 133 13.32 -22.78 -11.52
CA LYS A 133 12.33 -23.26 -10.55
C LYS A 133 12.40 -22.50 -9.23
N TRP A 134 13.54 -21.89 -8.89
CA TRP A 134 13.73 -21.26 -7.59
C TRP A 134 14.49 -19.94 -7.67
N VAL A 135 13.90 -18.89 -7.11
CA VAL A 135 14.55 -17.61 -6.82
C VAL A 135 13.82 -16.90 -5.69
N ASN A 136 14.55 -16.28 -4.76
CA ASN A 136 13.93 -15.62 -3.61
C ASN A 136 13.53 -14.17 -3.95
N VAL A 137 14.37 -13.45 -4.68
CA VAL A 137 14.10 -12.05 -5.01
C VAL A 137 14.31 -11.77 -6.50
N LEU A 138 13.30 -11.17 -7.13
CA LEU A 138 13.42 -10.56 -8.46
C LEU A 138 13.50 -9.04 -8.29
N ASP A 139 14.59 -8.41 -8.73
CA ASP A 139 14.76 -6.95 -8.67
C ASP A 139 15.18 -6.38 -10.02
N TRP A 140 14.18 -6.00 -10.83
CA TRP A 140 14.33 -5.61 -12.22
C TRP A 140 13.93 -4.15 -12.40
N LYS A 141 14.88 -3.32 -12.84
CA LYS A 141 14.72 -1.88 -12.92
C LYS A 141 15.40 -1.34 -14.17
N ILE A 142 14.74 -0.41 -14.87
CA ILE A 142 15.31 0.27 -16.04
C ILE A 142 15.67 -0.74 -17.15
N LEU A 143 14.64 -1.41 -17.66
CA LEU A 143 14.70 -2.39 -18.75
C LEU A 143 13.70 -2.00 -19.86
N PRO A 144 13.82 -0.79 -20.43
CA PRO A 144 12.76 -0.09 -21.14
C PRO A 144 12.21 -0.81 -22.37
N ILE A 145 12.95 -1.75 -22.97
CA ILE A 145 12.49 -2.53 -24.13
C ILE A 145 12.28 -4.02 -23.83
N LEU A 146 12.44 -4.44 -22.58
CA LEU A 146 12.19 -5.82 -22.16
C LEU A 146 10.70 -6.11 -22.32
N SER A 147 10.39 -6.99 -23.26
CA SER A 147 9.02 -7.36 -23.62
C SER A 147 8.78 -8.87 -23.56
N ASN A 148 9.84 -9.68 -23.58
CA ASN A 148 9.75 -11.14 -23.60
C ASN A 148 10.53 -11.76 -22.44
N VAL A 149 9.83 -12.51 -21.61
CA VAL A 149 10.40 -13.30 -20.51
C VAL A 149 9.90 -14.72 -20.65
N HIS A 150 10.80 -15.68 -20.81
CA HIS A 150 10.47 -17.09 -20.94
C HIS A 150 10.89 -17.83 -19.67
N PHE A 151 9.92 -18.10 -18.81
CA PHE A 151 9.99 -18.99 -17.66
C PHE A 151 9.01 -20.16 -17.83
N ASN A 152 9.13 -21.21 -17.02
CA ASN A 152 8.19 -22.34 -16.98
C ASN A 152 6.91 -22.06 -16.16
N ASN A 153 6.76 -20.87 -15.57
CA ASN A 153 5.67 -20.47 -14.69
C ASN A 153 5.54 -21.29 -13.39
N GLU A 154 6.61 -21.97 -12.97
CA GLU A 154 6.66 -22.80 -11.77
C GLU A 154 7.68 -22.26 -10.74
N ILE A 155 7.97 -20.95 -10.79
CA ILE A 155 8.97 -20.35 -9.90
C ILE A 155 8.46 -20.34 -8.47
N GLN A 156 9.19 -21.03 -7.59
CA GLN A 156 8.95 -21.15 -6.16
C GLN A 156 9.96 -20.33 -5.36
N GLY A 157 9.69 -20.17 -4.07
CA GLY A 157 10.62 -19.53 -3.12
C GLY A 157 10.61 -18.01 -3.15
N ILE A 158 9.79 -17.39 -4.01
CA ILE A 158 9.69 -15.94 -4.13
C ILE A 158 9.26 -15.30 -2.81
N GLU A 159 10.08 -14.37 -2.34
CA GLU A 159 9.88 -13.52 -1.18
C GLU A 159 9.60 -12.07 -1.59
N SER A 160 10.22 -11.57 -2.66
CA SER A 160 10.04 -10.18 -3.08
C SER A 160 10.20 -10.00 -4.58
N ILE A 161 9.35 -9.16 -5.15
CA ILE A 161 9.39 -8.82 -6.58
C ILE A 161 9.38 -7.30 -6.73
N THR A 162 10.31 -6.78 -7.53
CA THR A 162 10.31 -5.41 -8.04
C THR A 162 10.48 -5.45 -9.54
N ILE A 163 9.53 -4.87 -10.27
CA ILE A 163 9.57 -4.74 -11.74
C ILE A 163 9.22 -3.30 -12.09
N SER A 164 10.24 -2.56 -12.52
CA SER A 164 10.16 -1.13 -12.79
C SER A 164 10.72 -0.77 -14.16
N ASP A 165 10.04 0.13 -14.86
CA ASP A 165 10.51 0.72 -16.12
C ASP A 165 10.79 -0.33 -17.20
N THR A 166 9.82 -1.22 -17.44
CA THR A 166 9.89 -2.27 -18.48
C THR A 166 8.82 -2.10 -19.55
N SER A 167 8.95 -2.87 -20.64
CA SER A 167 7.92 -2.98 -21.70
C SER A 167 7.15 -4.31 -21.64
N LEU A 168 7.10 -4.95 -20.47
CA LEU A 168 6.32 -6.17 -20.27
C LEU A 168 4.83 -5.89 -20.41
N THR A 169 4.07 -6.84 -20.95
CA THR A 169 2.62 -6.74 -21.11
C THR A 169 1.84 -7.48 -20.03
N GLY A 170 2.42 -8.54 -19.48
CA GLY A 170 1.91 -9.22 -18.30
C GLY A 170 3.04 -9.71 -17.40
N PHE A 171 2.70 -9.98 -16.15
CA PHE A 171 3.60 -10.61 -15.20
C PHE A 171 2.86 -11.67 -14.40
N SER A 172 3.28 -12.92 -14.53
CA SER A 172 2.71 -14.09 -13.86
C SER A 172 3.78 -15.18 -13.73
N GLY A 173 3.41 -16.34 -13.19
CA GLY A 173 4.28 -17.53 -13.20
C GLY A 173 5.14 -17.74 -11.96
N PHE A 174 4.78 -17.11 -10.84
CA PHE A 174 5.33 -17.42 -9.53
C PHE A 174 4.28 -18.07 -8.62
N LEU A 175 4.73 -19.00 -7.80
CA LEU A 175 3.95 -19.76 -6.84
C LEU A 175 4.41 -19.39 -5.43
N ALA A 176 3.63 -18.54 -4.76
CA ALA A 176 3.89 -18.15 -3.38
C ALA A 176 2.58 -17.86 -2.64
N ASP A 177 2.39 -18.53 -1.49
CA ASP A 177 1.28 -18.23 -0.58
C ASP A 177 1.56 -16.96 0.24
N THR A 178 2.83 -16.66 0.48
CA THR A 178 3.27 -15.49 1.24
C THR A 178 4.49 -14.87 0.60
N ILE A 179 4.46 -13.55 0.42
CA ILE A 179 5.62 -12.74 0.01
C ILE A 179 5.79 -11.56 0.96
N ASP A 180 6.96 -10.95 0.95
CA ASP A 180 7.25 -9.76 1.72
C ASP A 180 6.91 -8.50 0.93
N ASN A 181 7.31 -8.37 -0.34
CA ASN A 181 6.97 -7.18 -1.13
C ASN A 181 6.63 -7.50 -2.59
N LEU A 182 5.68 -6.75 -3.14
CA LEU A 182 5.36 -6.72 -4.55
C LEU A 182 5.30 -5.27 -5.02
N ASP A 183 6.26 -4.88 -5.85
CA ASP A 183 6.37 -3.52 -6.39
C ASP A 183 6.44 -3.58 -7.92
N ILE A 184 5.33 -3.19 -8.57
CA ILE A 184 5.21 -3.22 -10.03
C ILE A 184 4.80 -1.81 -10.47
N ASN A 185 5.76 -1.07 -11.01
CA ASN A 185 5.54 0.32 -11.37
C ASN A 185 6.23 0.76 -12.66
N ASN A 186 5.74 1.84 -13.29
CA ASN A 186 6.35 2.41 -14.50
C ASN A 186 6.44 1.43 -15.70
N ASN A 187 5.55 0.43 -15.79
CA ASN A 187 5.52 -0.50 -16.91
C ASN A 187 4.39 -0.13 -17.88
N ARG A 188 4.68 0.76 -18.84
CA ARG A 188 3.69 1.43 -19.71
C ARG A 188 2.75 0.48 -20.47
N PHE A 189 3.19 -0.74 -20.75
CA PHE A 189 2.43 -1.73 -21.52
C PHE A 189 1.85 -2.86 -20.66
N LEU A 190 2.10 -2.86 -19.35
CA LEU A 190 1.70 -3.93 -18.44
C LEU A 190 0.23 -3.75 -18.06
N ASP A 191 -0.64 -4.55 -18.69
CA ASP A 191 -2.09 -4.45 -18.55
C ASP A 191 -2.70 -5.49 -17.59
N THR A 192 -1.93 -6.51 -17.22
CA THR A 192 -2.42 -7.64 -16.41
C THR A 192 -1.43 -7.99 -15.31
N ILE A 193 -1.88 -7.89 -14.06
CA ILE A 193 -1.12 -8.22 -12.85
C ILE A 193 -1.99 -9.13 -11.99
N GLU A 194 -1.62 -10.41 -11.90
CA GLU A 194 -2.41 -11.40 -11.18
C GLU A 194 -1.53 -12.29 -10.30
N SER A 195 -2.00 -12.60 -9.09
CA SER A 195 -1.32 -13.54 -8.20
C SER A 195 -2.28 -14.19 -7.21
N ASN A 196 -1.99 -15.44 -6.85
CA ASN A 196 -2.74 -16.22 -5.86
C ASN A 196 -2.17 -16.09 -4.44
N VAL A 197 -1.27 -15.14 -4.19
CA VAL A 197 -0.70 -14.90 -2.87
C VAL A 197 -1.79 -14.64 -1.82
N GLU A 198 -1.67 -15.27 -0.66
CA GLU A 198 -2.62 -15.13 0.44
C GLU A 198 -2.20 -14.05 1.43
N THR A 199 -0.89 -13.82 1.62
CA THR A 199 -0.35 -12.83 2.56
C THR A 199 0.80 -12.02 1.96
N ILE A 200 0.78 -10.70 2.16
CA ILE A 200 1.90 -9.80 1.82
C ILE A 200 2.39 -9.11 3.10
N ASN A 201 3.54 -9.52 3.64
CA ASN A 201 4.04 -9.02 4.94
C ASN A 201 4.51 -7.55 4.92
N GLY A 202 4.82 -7.02 3.73
CA GLY A 202 5.30 -5.67 3.50
C GLY A 202 4.36 -4.92 2.56
N LYS A 203 4.89 -4.39 1.45
CA LYS A 203 4.11 -3.52 0.56
C LYS A 203 3.59 -4.25 -0.68
N LEU A 204 2.36 -3.90 -1.07
CA LEU A 204 1.87 -3.97 -2.44
C LEU A 204 1.86 -2.56 -3.02
N HIS A 205 2.78 -2.30 -3.94
CA HIS A 205 2.80 -1.06 -4.71
C HIS A 205 2.55 -1.35 -6.18
N ILE A 206 1.47 -0.78 -6.72
CA ILE A 206 1.13 -0.83 -8.14
C ILE A 206 0.88 0.60 -8.60
N GLY A 207 1.58 1.06 -9.63
CA GLY A 207 1.41 2.44 -10.11
C GLY A 207 2.06 2.70 -11.46
N ALA A 208 1.57 3.69 -12.21
CA ALA A 208 2.17 4.08 -13.50
C ALA A 208 2.39 2.90 -14.49
N ASN A 209 1.51 1.90 -14.48
CA ASN A 209 1.51 0.82 -15.47
C ASN A 209 0.60 1.20 -16.66
N ALA A 210 0.14 0.23 -17.47
CA ALA A 210 -0.82 0.53 -18.53
C ALA A 210 -2.09 1.19 -17.97
N ASN A 211 -2.69 2.11 -18.73
CA ASN A 211 -3.88 2.85 -18.27
C ASN A 211 -5.10 1.94 -18.04
N ASP A 212 -5.15 0.80 -18.73
CA ASP A 212 -6.17 -0.25 -18.63
C ASP A 212 -5.71 -1.43 -17.75
N ALA A 213 -4.76 -1.19 -16.85
CA ALA A 213 -4.23 -2.23 -15.96
C ALA A 213 -5.33 -2.88 -15.10
N LYS A 214 -5.36 -4.20 -15.15
CA LYS A 214 -6.23 -5.09 -14.37
C LYS A 214 -5.39 -5.79 -13.33
N VAL A 215 -5.76 -5.58 -12.07
CA VAL A 215 -5.03 -6.08 -10.90
C VAL A 215 -5.93 -7.03 -10.12
N SER A 216 -5.50 -8.28 -9.96
CA SER A 216 -6.30 -9.32 -9.30
C SER A 216 -5.47 -10.12 -8.30
N PHE A 217 -5.88 -10.05 -7.03
CA PHE A 217 -5.35 -10.91 -5.96
C PHE A 217 -6.52 -11.64 -5.29
N PRO A 218 -7.11 -12.66 -5.94
CA PRO A 218 -8.36 -13.27 -5.52
C PRO A 218 -8.26 -14.06 -4.21
N LYS A 219 -7.05 -14.33 -3.70
CA LYS A 219 -6.82 -15.06 -2.45
C LYS A 219 -6.15 -14.23 -1.36
N LEU A 220 -5.83 -12.96 -1.60
CA LEU A 220 -5.12 -12.12 -0.64
C LEU A 220 -6.03 -11.82 0.55
N LYS A 221 -5.65 -12.34 1.73
CA LYS A 221 -6.38 -12.19 2.99
C LYS A 221 -5.79 -11.10 3.87
N SER A 222 -4.47 -10.99 3.94
CA SER A 222 -3.79 -10.02 4.81
C SER A 222 -2.63 -9.35 4.11
N ILE A 223 -2.46 -8.06 4.38
CA ILE A 223 -1.36 -7.26 3.85
C ILE A 223 -0.94 -6.18 4.83
N ASN A 224 0.34 -5.79 4.82
CA ASN A 224 0.81 -4.72 5.69
C ASN A 224 0.55 -3.32 5.09
N LEU A 225 0.94 -3.05 3.85
CA LEU A 225 0.76 -1.74 3.21
C LEU A 225 0.30 -1.85 1.76
N VAL A 226 -0.75 -1.10 1.39
CA VAL A 226 -1.26 -1.03 0.00
C VAL A 226 -1.13 0.40 -0.55
N SER A 227 -0.52 0.53 -1.73
CA SER A 227 -0.45 1.77 -2.51
C SER A 227 -0.72 1.47 -3.98
N ILE A 228 -1.93 1.79 -4.45
CA ILE A 228 -2.39 1.47 -5.81
C ILE A 228 -2.83 2.74 -6.54
N SER A 229 -2.24 2.97 -7.71
CA SER A 229 -2.62 4.05 -8.62
C SER A 229 -2.67 3.63 -10.09
N ASN A 230 -3.42 4.38 -10.91
CA ASN A 230 -3.53 4.16 -12.35
C ASN A 230 -4.04 2.76 -12.75
N VAL A 231 -4.99 2.20 -11.99
CA VAL A 231 -5.59 0.88 -12.24
C VAL A 231 -7.03 1.01 -12.74
N GLU A 232 -7.40 0.26 -13.77
CA GLU A 232 -8.76 0.21 -14.33
C GLU A 232 -9.67 -0.77 -13.58
N ARG A 233 -9.11 -1.89 -13.08
CA ARG A 233 -9.87 -2.89 -12.30
C ARG A 233 -9.02 -3.43 -11.17
N LEU A 234 -9.60 -3.47 -9.97
CA LEU A 234 -8.95 -3.99 -8.78
C LEU A 234 -9.84 -5.06 -8.13
N HIS A 235 -9.28 -6.25 -7.93
CA HIS A 235 -9.97 -7.36 -7.27
C HIS A 235 -9.19 -7.83 -6.04
N LEU A 236 -9.75 -7.55 -4.86
CA LEU A 236 -9.20 -7.86 -3.53
C LEU A 236 -10.30 -8.39 -2.58
N ASN A 237 -11.26 -9.15 -3.10
CA ASN A 237 -12.52 -9.46 -2.39
C ASN A 237 -12.30 -10.28 -1.09
N GLU A 238 -11.21 -11.03 -1.02
CA GLU A 238 -10.85 -11.87 0.12
C GLU A 238 -10.06 -11.12 1.19
N LEU A 239 -9.74 -9.83 0.98
CA LEU A 239 -8.92 -9.05 1.91
C LEU A 239 -9.67 -8.83 3.22
N GLU A 240 -9.10 -9.31 4.32
CA GLU A 240 -9.65 -9.29 5.68
C GLU A 240 -8.99 -8.23 6.57
N SER A 241 -7.67 -8.02 6.45
CA SER A 241 -6.94 -7.00 7.23
C SER A 241 -5.87 -6.26 6.42
N VAL A 242 -5.66 -4.99 6.79
CA VAL A 242 -4.48 -4.22 6.40
C VAL A 242 -3.77 -3.72 7.65
N GLU A 243 -2.55 -4.18 7.95
CA GLU A 243 -1.88 -3.87 9.22
C GLU A 243 -1.44 -2.41 9.34
N ARG A 244 -1.12 -1.76 8.22
CA ARG A 244 -0.85 -0.32 8.13
C ARG A 244 -1.90 0.35 7.26
N SER A 245 -1.52 0.98 6.15
CA SER A 245 -2.43 1.85 5.40
C SER A 245 -2.89 1.23 4.08
N LEU A 246 -4.08 1.60 3.66
CA LEU A 246 -4.64 1.29 2.35
C LEU A 246 -4.83 2.62 1.60
N SER A 247 -4.04 2.84 0.55
CA SER A 247 -4.12 4.03 -0.30
C SER A 247 -4.46 3.65 -1.74
N LEU A 248 -5.62 4.11 -2.22
CA LEU A 248 -6.04 4.01 -3.63
C LEU A 248 -6.14 5.42 -4.21
N SER A 249 -5.24 5.78 -5.11
CA SER A 249 -5.17 7.13 -5.69
C SER A 249 -5.15 7.15 -7.21
N ASN A 250 -5.83 8.11 -7.84
CA ASN A 250 -5.77 8.29 -9.31
C ASN A 250 -6.10 7.02 -10.11
N ASN A 251 -7.08 6.24 -9.66
CA ASN A 251 -7.51 5.03 -10.37
C ASN A 251 -8.72 5.31 -11.28
N TYR A 252 -8.90 4.42 -12.26
CA TYR A 252 -9.94 4.51 -13.28
C TYR A 252 -11.11 3.54 -13.02
N PHE A 253 -11.03 2.69 -11.99
CA PHE A 253 -12.11 1.79 -11.62
C PHE A 253 -13.35 2.56 -11.14
N GLN A 254 -14.54 2.03 -11.49
CA GLN A 254 -15.82 2.60 -11.08
C GLN A 254 -16.30 2.12 -9.71
N GLN A 255 -15.79 0.97 -9.27
CA GLN A 255 -16.21 0.32 -8.04
C GLN A 255 -15.04 -0.20 -7.21
N ILE A 256 -15.18 -0.18 -5.89
CA ILE A 256 -14.31 -0.90 -4.96
C ILE A 256 -15.16 -1.56 -3.87
N LYS A 257 -15.08 -2.90 -3.79
CA LYS A 257 -15.85 -3.70 -2.84
C LYS A 257 -14.91 -4.59 -2.05
N LEU A 258 -14.84 -4.38 -0.74
CA LEU A 258 -13.99 -5.13 0.18
C LEU A 258 -14.87 -5.72 1.29
N PRO A 259 -15.65 -6.77 0.97
CA PRO A 259 -16.72 -7.26 1.84
C PRO A 259 -16.20 -7.89 3.14
N LYS A 260 -14.97 -8.43 3.13
CA LYS A 260 -14.34 -9.08 4.27
C LYS A 260 -13.42 -8.18 5.10
N LEU A 261 -13.03 -7.03 4.55
CA LEU A 261 -12.07 -6.14 5.19
C LEU A 261 -12.67 -5.59 6.48
N ASN A 262 -12.12 -6.02 7.62
CA ASN A 262 -12.65 -5.70 8.95
C ASN A 262 -11.81 -4.61 9.66
N TYR A 263 -10.52 -4.52 9.32
CA TYR A 263 -9.54 -3.71 10.04
C TYR A 263 -8.49 -3.13 9.11
N ILE A 264 -8.16 -1.85 9.34
CA ILE A 264 -6.98 -1.18 8.78
C ILE A 264 -6.25 -0.53 9.95
N GLY A 265 -5.01 -0.94 10.26
CA GLY A 265 -4.26 -0.41 11.41
C GLY A 265 -3.77 1.02 11.24
N GLY A 266 -3.67 1.48 10.00
CA GLY A 266 -3.31 2.85 9.60
C GLY A 266 -4.48 3.59 8.94
N THR A 267 -4.17 4.36 7.91
CA THR A 267 -5.13 5.23 7.24
C THR A 267 -5.75 4.53 6.04
N LEU A 268 -7.08 4.65 5.91
CA LEU A 268 -7.78 4.41 4.65
C LEU A 268 -7.82 5.70 3.85
N SER A 269 -7.16 5.73 2.69
CA SER A 269 -7.11 6.87 1.79
C SER A 269 -7.66 6.51 0.42
N LEU A 270 -8.75 7.17 0.02
CA LEU A 270 -9.26 7.14 -1.36
C LEU A 270 -9.16 8.55 -1.93
N SER A 271 -8.28 8.76 -2.90
CA SER A 271 -8.04 10.09 -3.46
C SER A 271 -8.06 10.13 -4.99
N GLN A 272 -8.68 11.16 -5.57
CA GLN A 272 -8.62 11.41 -7.02
C GLN A 272 -9.09 10.22 -7.89
N ASN A 273 -9.99 9.36 -7.40
CA ASN A 273 -10.58 8.28 -8.20
C ASN A 273 -11.85 8.83 -8.87
N GLU A 274 -11.69 9.60 -9.95
CA GLU A 274 -12.79 10.38 -10.55
C GLU A 274 -13.95 9.52 -11.07
N ALA A 275 -13.67 8.28 -11.49
CA ALA A 275 -14.69 7.36 -11.98
C ALA A 275 -15.43 6.59 -10.86
N LEU A 276 -14.94 6.65 -9.61
CA LEU A 276 -15.42 5.84 -8.49
C LEU A 276 -16.78 6.32 -8.00
N ASN A 277 -17.80 5.46 -8.12
CA ASN A 277 -19.18 5.76 -7.72
C ASN A 277 -19.86 4.65 -6.89
N ASP A 278 -19.30 3.44 -6.85
CA ASP A 278 -19.82 2.32 -6.07
C ASP A 278 -18.76 1.81 -5.08
N ILE A 279 -19.05 1.93 -3.79
CA ILE A 279 -18.10 1.65 -2.72
C ILE A 279 -18.78 0.80 -1.66
N GLU A 280 -18.14 -0.30 -1.27
CA GLU A 280 -18.68 -1.18 -0.23
C GLU A 280 -17.59 -1.65 0.75
N PHE A 281 -17.71 -1.22 2.01
CA PHE A 281 -16.91 -1.70 3.15
C PHE A 281 -17.83 -2.21 4.28
N PRO A 282 -18.65 -3.24 4.05
CA PRO A 282 -19.71 -3.65 4.98
C PRO A 282 -19.19 -4.20 6.30
N SER A 283 -17.97 -4.76 6.31
CA SER A 283 -17.36 -5.38 7.51
C SER A 283 -16.39 -4.47 8.26
N LEU A 284 -15.95 -3.35 7.66
CA LEU A 284 -14.93 -2.48 8.23
C LEU A 284 -15.43 -1.89 9.54
N ASN A 285 -14.77 -2.25 10.64
CA ASN A 285 -15.17 -1.90 12.00
C ASN A 285 -14.24 -0.85 12.61
N GLU A 286 -12.95 -0.87 12.26
CA GLU A 286 -11.94 -0.01 12.88
C GLU A 286 -10.86 0.42 11.89
N LEU A 287 -10.49 1.71 12.01
CA LEU A 287 -9.31 2.31 11.43
C LEU A 287 -8.39 2.74 12.57
N GLY A 288 -7.16 2.23 12.65
CA GLY A 288 -6.19 2.66 13.65
C GLY A 288 -5.60 4.04 13.34
N GLY A 289 -5.59 4.44 12.06
CA GLY A 289 -5.26 5.78 11.57
C GLY A 289 -6.49 6.57 11.12
N GLY A 290 -6.35 7.36 10.05
CA GLY A 290 -7.40 8.26 9.57
C GLY A 290 -8.33 7.64 8.52
N LEU A 291 -9.42 8.35 8.23
CA LEU A 291 -10.25 8.15 7.05
C LEU A 291 -10.10 9.39 6.16
N VAL A 292 -9.51 9.21 4.98
CA VAL A 292 -9.21 10.30 4.05
C VAL A 292 -9.92 10.02 2.73
N LEU A 293 -10.93 10.82 2.39
CA LEU A 293 -11.66 10.75 1.13
C LEU A 293 -11.54 12.11 0.43
N ILE A 294 -10.69 12.21 -0.59
CA ILE A 294 -10.36 13.49 -1.22
C ILE A 294 -10.57 13.43 -2.73
N ASN A 295 -11.35 14.38 -3.27
CA ASN A 295 -11.50 14.60 -4.71
C ASN A 295 -11.94 13.36 -5.51
N ASN A 296 -12.83 12.54 -4.94
CA ASN A 296 -13.53 11.50 -5.69
C ASN A 296 -14.86 12.10 -6.18
N THR A 297 -14.88 12.62 -7.41
CA THR A 297 -15.90 13.55 -7.90
C THR A 297 -17.32 12.98 -7.97
N LEU A 298 -17.46 11.65 -8.13
CA LEU A 298 -18.76 10.98 -8.19
C LEU A 298 -19.27 10.48 -6.82
N ILE A 299 -18.47 10.59 -5.76
CA ILE A 299 -18.91 10.24 -4.40
C ILE A 299 -19.69 11.41 -3.81
N GLU A 300 -21.01 11.36 -3.96
CA GLU A 300 -21.92 12.37 -3.40
C GLU A 300 -22.45 12.01 -2.00
N ARG A 301 -22.42 10.72 -1.62
CA ARG A 301 -22.94 10.26 -0.33
C ARG A 301 -21.96 9.31 0.33
N ILE A 302 -21.67 9.57 1.60
CA ILE A 302 -20.79 8.72 2.41
C ILE A 302 -21.65 7.90 3.36
N ASN A 303 -22.03 6.69 2.93
CA ASN A 303 -22.88 5.76 3.68
C ASN A 303 -22.42 4.29 3.60
N PHE A 304 -21.23 4.06 3.04
CA PHE A 304 -20.68 2.73 2.73
C PHE A 304 -19.87 2.10 3.87
N PHE A 305 -19.92 2.67 5.08
CA PHE A 305 -19.27 2.17 6.29
C PHE A 305 -20.30 1.80 7.38
N PRO A 306 -21.16 0.81 7.16
CA PRO A 306 -22.26 0.51 8.09
C PRO A 306 -21.79 -0.01 9.45
N ARG A 307 -20.56 -0.53 9.57
CA ARG A 307 -20.02 -1.11 10.82
C ARG A 307 -18.88 -0.31 11.45
N LEU A 308 -18.41 0.77 10.82
CA LEU A 308 -17.27 1.53 11.30
C LEU A 308 -17.59 2.19 12.65
N LYS A 309 -16.82 1.87 13.68
CA LYS A 309 -16.99 2.37 15.06
C LYS A 309 -15.88 3.33 15.47
N ILE A 310 -14.66 3.11 14.99
CA ILE A 310 -13.46 3.79 15.49
C ILE A 310 -12.63 4.30 14.32
N ILE A 311 -12.22 5.57 14.42
CA ILE A 311 -11.16 6.19 13.63
C ILE A 311 -10.09 6.68 14.62
N GLY A 312 -8.92 6.02 14.62
CA GLY A 312 -7.82 6.31 15.54
C GLY A 312 -7.02 7.57 15.20
N GLY A 313 -7.20 8.10 13.99
CA GLY A 313 -6.65 9.36 13.51
C GLY A 313 -7.73 10.39 13.19
N ALA A 314 -7.51 11.17 12.12
CA ALA A 314 -8.44 12.21 11.67
C ALA A 314 -9.46 11.68 10.64
N LEU A 315 -10.62 12.31 10.59
CA LEU A 315 -11.59 12.19 9.50
C LEU A 315 -11.40 13.38 8.56
N GLU A 316 -11.08 13.13 7.30
CA GLU A 316 -10.89 14.16 6.28
C GLU A 316 -11.70 13.82 5.03
N LEU A 317 -12.67 14.67 4.70
CA LEU A 317 -13.61 14.47 3.61
C LEU A 317 -13.65 15.72 2.73
N VAL A 318 -13.21 15.60 1.47
CA VAL A 318 -13.14 16.72 0.52
C VAL A 318 -13.73 16.30 -0.82
N GLY A 319 -14.75 17.01 -1.31
CA GLY A 319 -15.36 16.73 -2.61
C GLY A 319 -16.79 17.25 -2.75
N ALA A 320 -17.54 16.75 -3.74
CA ALA A 320 -18.93 17.15 -4.02
C ALA A 320 -19.96 16.45 -3.10
N ILE A 321 -19.63 16.31 -1.82
CA ILE A 321 -20.37 15.52 -0.84
C ILE A 321 -21.69 16.20 -0.50
N LYS A 322 -22.82 15.52 -0.69
CA LYS A 322 -24.17 15.98 -0.34
C LYS A 322 -24.63 15.47 1.03
N GLU A 323 -24.17 14.29 1.44
CA GLU A 323 -24.61 13.65 2.68
C GLU A 323 -23.50 12.79 3.29
N ILE A 324 -23.40 12.82 4.62
CA ILE A 324 -22.51 11.95 5.41
C ILE A 324 -23.35 11.17 6.42
N SER A 325 -23.24 9.85 6.40
CA SER A 325 -23.92 8.93 7.32
C SER A 325 -22.95 7.89 7.86
N LEU A 326 -22.46 8.10 9.08
CA LEU A 326 -21.57 7.19 9.82
C LEU A 326 -22.26 6.72 11.11
N LYS A 327 -23.42 6.05 10.96
CA LYS A 327 -24.39 5.78 12.05
C LYS A 327 -23.82 5.06 13.27
N ASN A 328 -22.80 4.23 13.08
CA ASN A 328 -22.21 3.42 14.13
C ASN A 328 -20.87 3.97 14.65
N LEU A 329 -20.44 5.13 14.14
CA LEU A 329 -19.20 5.75 14.58
C LEU A 329 -19.34 6.20 16.03
N LYS A 330 -18.37 5.80 16.87
CA LYS A 330 -18.35 6.08 18.31
C LYS A 330 -17.18 6.95 18.71
N LEU A 331 -16.08 6.88 17.96
CA LEU A 331 -14.84 7.56 18.31
C LEU A 331 -14.07 8.01 17.07
N VAL A 332 -13.68 9.27 17.06
CA VAL A 332 -12.62 9.84 16.23
C VAL A 332 -11.60 10.45 17.17
N LYS A 333 -10.40 9.86 17.27
CA LYS A 333 -9.38 10.36 18.20
C LYS A 333 -8.75 11.67 17.72
N GLY A 334 -8.66 11.89 16.41
CA GLY A 334 -8.12 13.13 15.82
C GLY A 334 -9.16 14.20 15.56
N SER A 335 -8.88 15.08 14.59
CA SER A 335 -9.81 16.11 14.10
C SER A 335 -10.80 15.55 13.07
N ALA A 336 -11.90 16.25 12.84
CA ALA A 336 -12.80 16.02 11.72
C ALA A 336 -12.82 17.25 10.81
N LEU A 337 -12.50 17.05 9.53
CA LEU A 337 -12.51 18.07 8.49
C LEU A 337 -13.45 17.63 7.37
N VAL A 338 -14.40 18.49 7.02
CA VAL A 338 -15.22 18.36 5.82
C VAL A 338 -15.08 19.61 4.97
N LYS A 339 -14.75 19.46 3.69
CA LYS A 339 -14.84 20.53 2.70
C LYS A 339 -15.72 20.05 1.55
N SER A 340 -16.97 20.49 1.54
CA SER A 340 -17.89 20.14 0.48
C SER A 340 -17.97 21.24 -0.57
N THR A 341 -17.93 20.87 -1.85
CA THR A 341 -18.23 21.77 -2.96
C THR A 341 -19.71 21.72 -3.37
N SER A 342 -20.53 20.90 -2.69
CA SER A 342 -21.95 20.78 -3.01
C SER A 342 -22.79 21.84 -2.27
N PRO A 343 -23.67 22.59 -2.96
CA PRO A 343 -24.59 23.53 -2.31
C PRO A 343 -25.68 22.85 -1.48
N LEU A 344 -25.79 21.52 -1.57
CA LEU A 344 -26.76 20.73 -0.80
C LEU A 344 -26.21 20.30 0.58
N PHE A 345 -24.92 20.52 0.83
CA PHE A 345 -24.28 20.12 2.08
C PHE A 345 -24.41 21.21 3.14
N ASP A 346 -25.12 20.91 4.22
CA ASP A 346 -25.32 21.83 5.33
C ASP A 346 -24.25 21.64 6.41
N CYS A 347 -23.21 22.48 6.37
CA CYS A 347 -22.15 22.49 7.37
C CYS A 347 -22.65 22.82 8.79
N ALA A 348 -23.68 23.68 8.92
CA ALA A 348 -24.22 24.07 10.22
C ALA A 348 -24.97 22.90 10.88
N ARG A 349 -25.66 22.10 10.08
CA ARG A 349 -26.30 20.86 10.54
C ARG A 349 -25.27 19.77 10.84
N TRP A 350 -24.29 19.56 9.95
CA TRP A 350 -23.29 18.51 10.15
C TRP A 350 -22.42 18.76 11.39
N SER A 351 -21.93 19.99 11.59
CA SER A 351 -21.10 20.35 12.75
C SER A 351 -21.81 20.21 14.11
N LYS A 352 -23.15 20.22 14.12
CA LYS A 352 -23.99 20.01 15.32
C LYS A 352 -24.57 18.59 15.42
N SER A 353 -24.26 17.72 14.45
CA SER A 353 -24.67 16.31 14.49
C SER A 353 -23.90 15.52 15.54
N ASP A 354 -24.15 14.22 15.62
CA ASP A 354 -23.43 13.29 16.52
C ASP A 354 -21.89 13.34 16.35
N ILE A 355 -21.36 13.94 15.27
CA ILE A 355 -19.92 14.16 15.10
C ILE A 355 -19.27 14.87 16.30
N ILE A 356 -20.01 15.79 16.95
CA ILE A 356 -19.55 16.51 18.14
C ILE A 356 -19.32 15.60 19.34
N LEU A 357 -20.07 14.51 19.43
CA LEU A 357 -20.02 13.56 20.52
C LEU A 357 -18.93 12.51 20.33
N VAL A 358 -18.50 12.27 19.08
CA VAL A 358 -17.55 11.19 18.76
C VAL A 358 -16.12 11.69 18.58
N VAL A 359 -15.91 12.95 18.23
CA VAL A 359 -14.56 13.56 18.10
C VAL A 359 -13.99 13.91 19.48
N ARG A 360 -12.77 13.46 19.78
CA ARG A 360 -12.17 13.54 21.14
C ARG A 360 -10.78 14.19 21.24
N GLY A 361 -10.10 14.51 20.15
CA GLY A 361 -8.72 15.01 20.24
C GLY A 361 -8.36 16.08 19.22
N GLY A 362 -9.33 16.90 18.80
CA GLY A 362 -9.04 17.91 17.78
C GLY A 362 -10.13 18.94 17.53
N LYS A 363 -10.17 19.38 16.27
CA LYS A 363 -11.13 20.37 15.78
C LYS A 363 -12.17 19.69 14.90
N ILE A 364 -13.36 20.25 14.87
CA ILE A 364 -14.39 19.96 13.88
C ILE A 364 -14.43 21.17 12.97
N GLU A 365 -13.99 21.00 11.73
CA GLU A 365 -13.95 22.04 10.72
C GLU A 365 -14.82 21.64 9.54
N CYS A 366 -15.71 22.53 9.12
CA CYS A 366 -16.56 22.35 7.95
C CYS A 366 -16.47 23.57 7.06
N THR A 367 -16.20 23.37 5.76
CA THR A 367 -16.24 24.41 4.74
C THR A 367 -17.26 24.02 3.66
N ASP A 368 -18.21 24.91 3.40
CA ASP A 368 -19.25 24.68 2.39
C ASP A 368 -18.86 25.18 0.99
N SER A 369 -19.80 25.09 0.03
CA SER A 369 -19.58 25.50 -1.35
C SER A 369 -19.38 27.01 -1.54
N ASN A 370 -19.78 27.83 -0.57
CA ASN A 370 -19.60 29.28 -0.57
C ASN A 370 -18.28 29.69 0.10
N ASN A 371 -17.44 28.72 0.48
CA ASN A 371 -16.24 28.89 1.29
C ASN A 371 -16.52 29.42 2.71
N GLU A 372 -17.76 29.31 3.21
CA GLU A 372 -18.04 29.64 4.60
C GLU A 372 -17.48 28.53 5.50
N LYS A 373 -16.74 28.92 6.52
CA LYS A 373 -16.06 28.00 7.44
C LYS A 373 -16.70 28.02 8.82
N ILE A 374 -17.11 26.84 9.29
CA ILE A 374 -17.53 26.60 10.67
C ILE A 374 -16.43 25.80 11.37
N THR A 375 -15.96 26.32 12.50
CA THR A 375 -14.97 25.64 13.33
C THR A 375 -15.50 25.48 14.75
N SER A 376 -15.30 24.30 15.32
CA SER A 376 -15.57 24.00 16.72
C SER A 376 -14.41 23.21 17.31
N ARG A 377 -14.08 23.46 18.57
CA ARG A 377 -13.08 22.67 19.30
C ARG A 377 -13.78 21.74 20.28
N THR A 378 -13.37 20.48 20.30
CA THR A 378 -13.79 19.51 21.32
C THR A 378 -12.81 19.55 22.49
N LYS A 379 -13.29 19.51 23.73
CA LYS A 379 -12.41 19.24 24.88
C LYS A 379 -11.91 17.80 24.83
N GLU A 380 -10.72 17.55 25.35
CA GLU A 380 -10.07 16.21 25.40
C GLU A 380 -10.94 15.15 26.12
N ASP A 381 -11.93 15.60 26.91
CA ASP A 381 -12.72 14.83 27.88
C ASP A 381 -14.22 14.71 27.49
N GLY A 382 -14.63 15.28 26.35
CA GLY A 382 -16.02 15.18 25.87
C GLY A 382 -17.06 16.11 26.51
N GLY A 383 -16.63 17.17 27.20
CA GLY A 383 -17.49 18.26 27.67
C GLY A 383 -17.68 19.40 26.65
N GLU A 384 -18.72 20.21 26.90
CA GLU A 384 -19.25 21.34 26.12
C GLU A 384 -18.25 22.19 25.29
N LEU A 385 -18.75 22.62 24.13
CA LEU A 385 -18.10 23.45 23.11
C LEU A 385 -17.44 24.71 23.66
N ILE A 386 -16.26 25.03 23.12
CA ILE A 386 -15.81 26.42 23.00
C ILE A 386 -16.16 26.86 21.58
N ALA A 387 -17.39 27.35 21.38
CA ALA A 387 -17.82 27.91 20.11
C ALA A 387 -17.20 29.30 19.95
N ASN A 388 -16.02 29.37 19.33
CA ASN A 388 -15.59 30.60 18.68
C ASN A 388 -16.09 30.52 17.24
N THR A 389 -17.30 31.03 16.98
CA THR A 389 -17.76 31.33 15.63
C THR A 389 -16.92 32.49 15.09
N THR A 390 -15.73 32.19 14.57
CA THR A 390 -15.02 33.15 13.71
C THR A 390 -15.58 32.97 12.31
N PHE A 391 -16.52 33.86 11.93
CA PHE A 391 -16.84 34.11 10.53
C PHE A 391 -15.63 34.83 9.91
N ASP A 392 -14.64 34.08 9.46
CA ASP A 392 -13.59 34.65 8.62
C ASP A 392 -14.13 34.72 7.19
N ILE A 393 -14.79 35.84 6.87
CA ILE A 393 -15.19 36.18 5.50
C ILE A 393 -13.94 36.69 4.79
N GLU A 394 -13.30 35.84 3.99
CA GLU A 394 -12.17 36.25 3.15
C GLU A 394 -12.74 36.89 1.86
N TYR A 395 -12.89 38.22 1.87
CA TYR A 395 -13.22 38.99 0.68
C TYR A 395 -12.03 39.03 -0.29
N SER A 396 -12.19 38.40 -1.44
CA SER A 396 -11.31 38.60 -2.60
C SER A 396 -11.69 39.92 -3.29
N GLU A 397 -11.00 41.01 -2.98
CA GLU A 397 -11.05 42.24 -3.78
C GLU A 397 -9.93 42.28 -4.82
N THR A 398 -10.31 42.13 -6.10
CA THR A 398 -9.51 42.61 -7.21
C THR A 398 -9.78 44.10 -7.41
N SER A 399 -8.84 44.98 -7.04
CA SER A 399 -8.72 46.29 -7.70
C SER A 399 -7.32 46.90 -7.55
N ASN A 400 -6.88 47.50 -8.65
CA ASN A 400 -5.60 48.17 -8.80
C ASN A 400 -5.57 49.56 -8.12
N LEU A 401 -4.37 49.94 -7.68
CA LEU A 401 -3.80 51.30 -7.61
C LEU A 401 -4.47 52.35 -6.69
N ALA A 402 -3.80 52.59 -5.56
CA ALA A 402 -3.06 53.83 -5.24
C ALA A 402 -3.40 54.52 -3.90
N THR A 403 -2.30 54.72 -3.15
CA THR A 403 -1.98 55.81 -2.21
C THR A 403 -2.57 55.86 -0.79
N ASN A 404 -1.64 55.57 0.14
CA ASN A 404 -1.26 56.33 1.35
C ASN A 404 -2.14 56.39 2.61
N ALA A 405 -1.43 56.07 3.71
CA ALA A 405 -1.50 56.65 5.05
C ALA A 405 -2.37 55.96 6.13
N VAL A 406 -1.73 55.01 6.84
CA VAL A 406 -1.38 55.07 8.27
C VAL A 406 -2.47 55.42 9.32
N LYS A 407 -2.58 54.48 10.29
CA LYS A 407 -2.82 54.56 11.76
C LYS A 407 -4.18 54.05 12.31
N LYS A 408 -4.06 52.88 12.97
CA LYS A 408 -4.43 52.57 14.38
C LYS A 408 -5.54 53.43 15.01
N PHE A 409 -6.56 52.79 15.58
CA PHE A 409 -6.62 52.56 17.03
C PHE A 409 -7.75 51.57 17.42
N SER A 410 -7.40 50.72 18.38
CA SER A 410 -8.29 49.94 19.27
C SER A 410 -9.20 50.86 20.09
N ILE A 411 -10.34 50.37 20.60
CA ILE A 411 -10.69 50.47 22.03
C ILE A 411 -11.89 49.59 22.39
N SER A 412 -11.66 48.83 23.45
CA SER A 412 -12.55 48.08 24.35
C SER A 412 -13.67 48.94 24.95
N GLN A 413 -14.89 48.40 25.01
CA GLN A 413 -16.04 48.97 25.72
C GLN A 413 -15.99 48.72 27.23
N PHE A 414 -16.17 49.78 28.03
CA PHE A 414 -16.78 49.79 29.38
C PHE A 414 -17.38 51.20 29.58
N ILE A 415 -18.72 51.35 29.56
CA ILE A 415 -19.66 51.44 30.71
C ILE A 415 -19.99 52.89 31.16
N ILE A 416 -21.31 53.15 31.32
CA ILE A 416 -22.05 54.13 32.16
C ILE A 416 -22.47 55.52 31.58
N MET A 417 -23.80 55.61 31.43
CA MET A 417 -24.78 56.66 31.78
C MET A 417 -24.64 58.14 31.38
N MET A 418 -25.77 58.58 30.81
CA MET A 418 -26.61 59.74 31.16
C MET A 418 -26.48 61.07 30.40
N ILE A 419 -27.66 61.52 29.95
CA ILE A 419 -28.16 62.92 29.88
C ILE A 419 -27.47 63.79 28.81
N SER A 420 -28.12 64.58 27.96
CA SER A 420 -29.50 64.83 27.57
C SER A 420 -29.45 65.82 26.38
N SER A 421 -30.46 65.77 25.51
CA SER A 421 -31.08 66.95 24.85
C SER A 421 -30.23 67.95 24.02
N LEU A 422 -30.52 67.93 22.71
CA LEU A 422 -31.06 69.07 21.94
C LEU A 422 -30.12 70.23 21.53
N ILE A 423 -29.95 70.45 20.22
CA ILE A 423 -30.41 71.62 19.41
C ILE A 423 -29.59 71.76 18.11
N MET A 424 -30.34 71.97 17.01
CA MET A 424 -30.08 72.59 15.69
C MET A 424 -28.69 73.21 15.44
N ILE A 425 -28.09 73.14 14.25
CA ILE A 425 -28.61 73.40 12.87
C ILE A 425 -27.97 72.42 11.88
#